data_AF-A0A7X6TQ95-F1
#
_entry.id   AF-A0A7X6TQ95-F1
#
_cell.length_a   1.000
_cell.length_b   1.000
_cell.length_c   1.000
_cell.angle_alpha   90.00
_cell.angle_beta   90.00
_cell.angle_gamma   90.00
#
_symmetry.space_group_name_H-M   'P 1'
#
loop_
_entity.id
_entity.type
_entity.pdbx_description
1 polymer ?
#
loop_
_entity_poly.entity_id
_entity_poly.type
_entity_poly.pdbx_seq_one_letter_code
_entity_poly.pdbx_strand_id
1 'polypeptide(L)' 'MELESWEWTKILKYLYTAKDHTVELYEAMKDIETYGEVDHDGMPVVISNELKEDIKHMNEIIKKIENGL' A
#
# COMPACT_ATOMS: atom_id res chain seq x y z
N MET A 1 -6.26 24.31 -8.77
CA MET A 1 -6.58 23.66 -10.05
C MET A 1 -7.51 22.52 -9.68
N GLU A 2 -8.71 22.51 -10.23
CA GLU A 2 -9.72 21.50 -9.92
C GLU A 2 -9.65 20.43 -11.02
N LEU A 3 -9.64 19.15 -10.64
CA LEU A 3 -9.57 18.04 -11.59
C LEU A 3 -10.97 17.71 -12.10
N GLU A 4 -11.07 17.34 -13.37
CA GLU A 4 -12.31 16.85 -13.96
C GLU A 4 -12.67 15.45 -13.43
N SER A 5 -13.97 15.10 -13.44
CA SER A 5 -14.46 13.82 -12.92
C SER A 5 -13.77 12.59 -13.54
N TRP A 6 -13.41 12.64 -14.82
CA TRP A 6 -12.69 11.54 -15.47
C TRP A 6 -11.22 11.44 -15.04
N GLU A 7 -10.59 12.56 -14.64
CA GLU A 7 -9.23 12.57 -14.10
C GLU A 7 -9.21 11.90 -12.74
N TRP A 8 -10.18 12.21 -11.87
CA TRP A 8 -10.39 11.49 -10.61
C TRP A 8 -10.62 10.00 -10.80
N THR A 9 -11.40 9.62 -11.81
CA THR A 9 -11.62 8.21 -12.15
C THR A 9 -10.32 7.50 -12.53
N LYS A 10 -9.43 8.16 -13.30
CA LYS A 10 -8.12 7.60 -13.64
C LYS A 10 -7.19 7.51 -12.43
N ILE A 11 -7.17 8.54 -11.58
CA ILE A 11 -6.37 8.55 -10.35
C ILE A 11 -6.81 7.43 -9.43
N LEU A 12 -8.12 7.25 -9.22
CA LEU A 12 -8.67 6.12 -8.46
C LEU A 12 -8.20 4.78 -9.03
N LYS A 13 -8.29 4.60 -10.35
CA LYS A 13 -7.79 3.37 -11.00
C LYS A 13 -6.30 3.12 -10.68
N TYR A 14 -5.46 4.14 -10.79
CA TYR A 14 -4.02 4.00 -10.48
C TYR A 14 -3.76 3.72 -9.01
N LEU A 15 -4.50 4.35 -8.09
CA LEU A 15 -4.41 4.09 -6.66
C LEU A 15 -4.84 2.67 -6.31
N TYR A 16 -5.91 2.16 -6.93
CA TYR A 16 -6.33 0.76 -6.76
C TYR A 16 -5.23 -0.20 -7.20
N THR A 17 -4.68 -0.02 -8.39
CA THR A 17 -3.59 -0.86 -8.90
C THR A 17 -2.34 -0.80 -8.01
N ALA A 18 -1.94 0.40 -7.57
CA ALA A 18 -0.81 0.55 -6.68
C ALA A 18 -1.05 -0.17 -5.34
N LYS A 19 -2.23 0.00 -4.75
CA LYS A 19 -2.63 -0.67 -3.52
C LYS A 19 -2.57 -2.18 -3.66
N ASP A 20 -3.12 -2.75 -4.75
CA ASP A 20 -3.14 -4.19 -4.97
C ASP A 20 -1.71 -4.76 -5.03
N HIS A 21 -0.81 -4.11 -5.77
CA HIS A 21 0.61 -4.51 -5.79
C HIS A 21 1.29 -4.35 -4.43
N THR A 22 0.97 -3.31 -3.66
CA THR A 22 1.51 -3.12 -2.30
C THR A 22 1.01 -4.20 -1.35
N VAL A 23 -0.24 -4.66 -1.48
CA VAL A 23 -0.77 -5.79 -0.71
C VAL A 23 -0.04 -7.08 -1.05
N GLU A 24 0.18 -7.36 -2.34
CA GLU A 24 0.95 -8.53 -2.77
C GLU A 24 2.38 -8.49 -2.22
N LEU A 25 3.03 -7.33 -2.29
CA LEU A 25 4.36 -7.12 -1.72
C LEU A 25 4.36 -7.30 -0.20
N TYR A 26 3.35 -6.77 0.50
CA TYR A 26 3.21 -6.90 1.94
C TYR A 26 3.13 -8.37 2.38
N GLU A 27 2.29 -9.18 1.72
CA GLU A 27 2.17 -10.60 2.05
C GLU A 27 3.47 -11.36 1.74
N ALA A 28 4.12 -11.09 0.60
CA ALA A 28 5.42 -11.68 0.28
C ALA A 28 6.51 -11.29 1.29
N MET A 29 6.52 -10.04 1.75
CA MET A 29 7.46 -9.57 2.76
C MET A 29 7.20 -10.20 4.12
N LYS A 30 5.94 -10.34 4.53
CA LYS A 30 5.57 -11.02 5.78
C LYS A 30 6.00 -12.49 5.80
N ASP A 31 5.89 -13.17 4.66
CA ASP A 31 6.41 -14.53 4.51
C ASP A 31 7.95 -14.55 4.67
N ILE A 32 8.66 -13.59 4.08
CA ILE A 32 10.11 -13.44 4.26
C ILE A 32 10.46 -13.11 5.71
N GLU A 33 9.71 -12.24 6.40
CA GLU A 33 9.96 -11.95 7.82
C GLU A 33 9.77 -13.17 8.71
N THR A 34 8.82 -14.04 8.34
CA THR A 34 8.49 -15.23 9.14
C THR A 34 9.48 -16.37 8.91
N TYR A 35 10.01 -16.51 7.69
CA TYR A 35 10.79 -17.67 7.26
C TYR A 35 12.21 -17.34 6.76
N GLY A 36 12.56 -16.07 6.66
CA GLY A 36 13.81 -15.56 6.09
C GLY A 36 14.94 -15.40 7.11
N GLU A 37 16.10 -14.99 6.61
CA GLU A 37 17.27 -14.71 7.44
C GLU A 37 17.01 -13.47 8.32
N VAL A 38 17.24 -13.64 9.62
CA VAL A 38 17.27 -12.55 10.59
C VAL A 38 18.66 -11.92 10.61
N ASP A 39 18.73 -10.63 10.91
CA ASP A 39 19.98 -9.92 11.10
C ASP A 39 20.75 -10.42 12.34
N HIS A 40 21.90 -9.81 12.61
CA HIS A 40 22.73 -10.14 13.78
C HIS A 40 21.99 -10.01 15.13
N ASP A 41 20.90 -9.25 15.19
CA ASP A 41 20.09 -8.99 16.38
C ASP A 41 18.83 -9.88 16.44
N GLY A 42 18.65 -10.78 15.47
CA GLY A 42 17.49 -11.67 15.39
C GLY A 42 16.24 -10.99 14.86
N MET A 43 16.37 -9.79 14.28
CA MET A 43 15.28 -9.04 13.66
C MET A 43 15.21 -9.35 12.16
N PRO A 44 14.01 -9.43 11.57
CA PRO A 44 13.90 -9.52 10.12
C PRO A 44 14.57 -8.31 9.44
N VAL A 45 15.39 -8.56 8.42
CA VAL A 45 16.16 -7.53 7.68
C VAL A 45 15.24 -6.53 6.92
N VAL A 46 13.95 -6.85 6.79
CA VAL A 46 12.95 -6.05 6.05
C VAL A 46 11.70 -5.86 6.91
N ILE A 47 11.08 -4.67 6.87
CA ILE A 47 9.97 -4.27 7.75
C ILE A 47 8.66 -4.14 6.94
N SER A 48 7.79 -5.14 7.02
CA SER A 48 6.46 -5.17 6.39
C SER A 48 5.49 -4.14 6.99
N ASN A 49 5.78 -3.61 8.18
CA ASN A 49 4.92 -2.62 8.84
C ASN A 49 4.80 -1.32 8.04
N GLU A 50 5.85 -0.88 7.33
CA GLU A 50 5.77 0.33 6.50
C GLU A 50 4.77 0.15 5.35
N LEU A 51 4.81 -1.01 4.68
CA LEU A 51 3.86 -1.36 3.62
C LEU A 51 2.42 -1.44 4.14
N LYS A 52 2.24 -1.92 5.37
CA LYS A 52 0.92 -1.96 6.04
C LYS A 52 0.35 -0.56 6.27
N GLU A 53 1.20 0.39 6.67
CA GLU A 53 0.79 1.79 6.83
C GLU A 53 0.46 2.44 5.49
N ASP A 54 1.24 2.18 4.45
CA ASP A 54 0.96 2.67 3.09
C ASP A 54 -0.39 2.16 2.55
N ILE A 55 -0.70 0.87 2.74
CA ILE A 55 -2.00 0.30 2.38
C ILE A 55 -3.15 1.01 3.11
N LYS A 56 -2.95 1.34 4.39
CA LYS A 56 -3.94 2.09 5.17
C LYS A 56 -4.14 3.49 4.62
N HIS A 57 -3.06 4.24 4.36
CA HIS A 57 -3.14 5.58 3.78
C HIS A 57 -3.81 5.58 2.40
N MET A 58 -3.48 4.62 1.54
CA MET A 58 -4.13 4.47 0.23
C MET A 58 -5.64 4.22 0.37
N ASN A 59 -6.06 3.35 1.29
CA ASN A 59 -7.49 3.11 1.55
C ASN A 59 -8.20 4.37 2.06
N GLU A 60 -7.55 5.17 2.90
CA GLU A 60 -8.11 6.45 3.35
C GLU A 60 -8.26 7.44 2.19
N ILE A 61 -7.26 7.56 1.32
CA ILE A 61 -7.32 8.44 0.14
C ILE A 61 -8.43 7.99 -0.82
N ILE A 62 -8.51 6.69 -1.12
CA ILE A 62 -9.56 6.13 -1.99
C ILE A 62 -10.96 6.49 -1.45
N LYS A 63 -11.21 6.24 -0.16
CA LYS A 63 -12.49 6.59 0.48
C LYS A 63 -12.80 8.08 0.41
N LYS A 64 -11.76 8.93 0.49
CA LYS A 64 -11.95 10.37 0.34
C LYS A 64 -12.47 10.68 -1.06
N ILE A 65 -11.75 10.26 -2.10
CA ILE A 65 -12.12 10.55 -3.49
C ILE A 65 -13.52 9.97 -3.83
N GLU A 66 -13.84 8.77 -3.35
CA GLU A 66 -15.16 8.14 -3.58
C GLU A 66 -16.33 8.89 -2.91
N ASN A 67 -16.07 9.58 -1.80
CA ASN A 67 -17.08 10.38 -1.08
C ASN A 67 -17.16 11.83 -1.59
N GLY A 68 -16.48 12.14 -2.70
CA GLY A 68 -16.50 13.47 -3.31
C GLY A 68 -15.61 14.49 -2.60
N LEU A 69 -14.51 14.02 -1.99
CA LEU A 69 -13.38 14.90 -1.67
C LEU A 69 -12.52 15.19 -2.89
#